data_AF-A0A1P9X053-F1
#
_entry.id   AF-A0A1P9X053-F1
#
_cell.length_a   1.000
_cell.length_b   1.000
_cell.length_c   1.000
_cell.angle_alpha   90.00
_cell.angle_beta   90.00
_cell.angle_gamma   90.00
#
_symmetry.space_group_name_H-M   'P 1'
#
loop_
_entity.id
_entity.type
_entity.pdbx_description
1 polymer ?
#
loop_
_entity_poly.entity_id
_entity_poly.type
_entity_poly.pdbx_seq_one_letter_code
_entity_poly.pdbx_strand_id
1 'polypeptide(L)'
;MSYPERLLPQPTYKQIDFDWVSSRSYYLVRHTDSTDITTEEGRLKSDYVVLQTDHLRDYSTNLLGEFEPDDVAWNWLKGTTCTQLWSGNCPGQMPTVGTDVEWVAGRGRFYLAIYQHHTFSFPANGGTEQITCRVLHTPTNGNFWHCSLRWWWNSEDVATYGDDRQAQKRRRQILSTAKTFITINALLTEPTYQAVPPEAYQQTVI
;
A
#
# COMPACT_ATOMS: atom_id res chain seq x y z
N MET A 1 -9.90 -20.93 10.26
CA MET A 1 -9.80 -19.53 10.76
C MET A 1 -10.93 -18.73 10.15
N SER A 2 -11.48 -17.76 10.88
CA SER A 2 -12.48 -16.81 10.36
C SER A 2 -11.81 -15.50 9.98
N TYR A 3 -12.34 -14.82 8.95
CA TYR A 3 -11.84 -13.51 8.56
C TYR A 3 -12.15 -12.47 9.67
N PRO A 4 -11.21 -11.57 10.04
CA PRO A 4 -11.41 -10.65 11.16
C PRO A 4 -12.40 -9.52 10.83
N GLU A 5 -13.42 -9.35 11.67
CA GLU A 5 -14.42 -8.27 11.52
C GLU A 5 -13.81 -6.87 11.65
N ARG A 6 -12.73 -6.71 12.43
CA ARG A 6 -12.02 -5.43 12.59
C ARG A 6 -11.42 -4.87 11.30
N LEU A 7 -11.27 -5.72 10.26
CA LEU A 7 -10.81 -5.30 8.95
C LEU A 7 -11.92 -4.69 8.09
N LEU A 8 -13.19 -4.96 8.41
CA LEU A 8 -14.30 -4.56 7.56
C LEU A 8 -14.63 -3.07 7.70
N PRO A 9 -14.87 -2.37 6.59
CA PRO A 9 -15.46 -1.03 6.63
C PRO A 9 -16.76 -1.01 7.43
N GLN A 10 -16.98 0.09 8.15
CA GLN A 10 -18.24 0.33 8.87
C GLN A 10 -18.90 1.60 8.31
N PRO A 11 -20.25 1.71 8.37
CA PRO A 11 -20.95 2.91 7.89
C PRO A 11 -20.50 4.21 8.56
N THR A 12 -19.99 4.11 9.80
CA THR A 12 -19.51 5.25 10.59
C THR A 12 -18.06 5.63 10.30
N TYR A 13 -17.33 4.82 9.54
CA TYR A 13 -15.94 5.09 9.23
C TYR A 13 -15.81 6.23 8.22
N LYS A 14 -14.77 7.03 8.41
CA LYS A 14 -14.37 8.11 7.49
C LYS A 14 -13.00 7.76 6.91
N GLN A 15 -12.63 8.34 5.78
CA GLN A 15 -11.29 8.07 5.25
C GLN A 15 -10.20 8.55 6.19
N ILE A 16 -9.03 7.92 6.12
CA ILE A 16 -7.84 8.32 6.87
C ILE A 16 -7.26 9.60 6.27
N ASP A 17 -6.95 10.56 7.14
CA ASP A 17 -6.19 11.75 6.82
C ASP A 17 -4.69 11.40 6.81
N PHE A 18 -4.16 11.19 5.61
CA PHE A 18 -2.75 10.88 5.46
C PHE A 18 -1.81 12.06 5.70
N ASP A 19 -2.27 13.32 5.65
CA ASP A 19 -1.44 14.44 6.09
C ASP A 19 -1.25 14.41 7.62
N TRP A 20 -2.30 14.00 8.35
CA TRP A 20 -2.22 13.76 9.79
C TRP A 20 -1.34 12.56 10.13
N VAL A 21 -1.54 11.42 9.45
CA VAL A 21 -0.78 10.17 9.71
C VAL A 21 0.71 10.34 9.39
N SER A 22 1.01 11.04 8.31
CA SER A 22 2.38 11.15 7.77
C SER A 22 3.29 12.12 8.52
N SER A 23 2.73 12.93 9.43
CA SER A 23 3.48 13.71 10.42
C SER A 23 3.80 12.91 11.69
N ARG A 24 3.48 11.60 11.72
CA ARG A 24 3.58 10.70 12.88
C ARG A 24 4.20 9.35 12.48
N SER A 25 4.61 8.57 13.48
CA SER A 25 5.28 7.27 13.29
C SER A 25 4.29 6.13 13.00
N TYR A 26 3.66 6.17 11.82
CA TYR A 26 2.84 5.07 11.30
C TYR A 26 3.55 4.30 10.20
N TYR A 27 3.09 3.07 9.99
CA TYR A 27 3.73 2.12 9.10
C TYR A 27 2.71 1.42 8.23
N LEU A 28 3.09 1.15 7.00
CA LEU A 28 2.39 0.25 6.10
C LEU A 28 3.01 -1.14 6.21
N VAL A 29 2.22 -2.17 5.95
CA VAL A 29 2.66 -3.56 5.81
C VAL A 29 2.26 -4.11 4.45
N ARG A 30 3.12 -4.96 3.88
CA ARG A 30 2.81 -5.74 2.69
C ARG A 30 3.41 -7.14 2.80
N HIS A 31 2.67 -8.14 2.32
CA HIS A 31 3.19 -9.51 2.24
C HIS A 31 4.04 -9.75 1.00
N THR A 32 4.78 -10.86 1.08
CA THR A 32 5.47 -11.53 0.00
C THR A 32 5.04 -13.00 -0.01
N ASP A 33 5.27 -13.68 -1.12
CA ASP A 33 4.99 -15.11 -1.33
C ASP A 33 6.02 -16.04 -0.66
N SER A 34 7.11 -15.49 -0.13
CA SER A 34 8.18 -16.20 0.57
C SER A 34 8.56 -15.46 1.84
N THR A 35 9.04 -16.17 2.87
CA THR A 35 9.65 -15.57 4.08
C THR A 35 11.11 -15.18 3.86
N ASP A 36 11.81 -15.81 2.92
CA ASP A 36 13.21 -15.51 2.60
C ASP A 36 13.30 -14.29 1.66
N ILE A 37 13.01 -13.12 2.21
CA ILE A 37 12.92 -11.86 1.46
C ILE A 37 14.14 -10.96 1.59
N THR A 38 15.19 -11.43 2.24
CA THR A 38 16.33 -10.61 2.66
C THR A 38 17.57 -10.93 1.85
N THR A 39 18.26 -9.94 1.31
CA THR A 39 19.58 -10.10 0.68
C THR A 39 20.64 -10.42 1.73
N GLU A 40 21.84 -10.82 1.30
CA GLU A 40 22.96 -11.06 2.21
C GLU A 40 23.33 -9.80 3.03
N GLU A 41 23.09 -8.60 2.47
CA GLU A 41 23.32 -7.31 3.12
C GLU A 41 22.16 -6.84 4.01
N GLY A 42 21.15 -7.69 4.26
CA GLY A 42 20.03 -7.34 5.15
C GLY A 42 18.98 -6.43 4.53
N ARG A 43 18.88 -6.37 3.19
CA ARG A 43 17.90 -5.53 2.47
C ARG A 43 16.77 -6.36 1.87
N LEU A 44 15.65 -5.73 1.54
CA LEU A 44 14.58 -6.41 0.81
C LEU A 44 15.09 -6.87 -0.58
N LYS A 45 14.90 -8.14 -0.94
CA LYS A 45 15.16 -8.63 -2.29
C LYS A 45 14.19 -7.94 -3.25
N SER A 46 14.76 -7.33 -4.29
CA SER A 46 13.99 -6.50 -5.22
C SER A 46 12.86 -7.26 -5.93
N ASP A 47 12.98 -8.58 -6.08
CA ASP A 47 12.03 -9.44 -6.78
C ASP A 47 10.64 -9.46 -6.11
N TYR A 48 10.59 -9.19 -4.81
CA TYR A 48 9.34 -9.07 -4.05
C TYR A 48 8.66 -7.70 -4.21
N VAL A 49 9.32 -6.75 -4.85
CA VAL A 49 8.72 -5.49 -5.31
C VAL A 49 8.32 -5.67 -6.78
N VAL A 50 7.15 -6.27 -6.97
CA VAL A 50 6.67 -6.72 -8.29
C VAL A 50 6.41 -5.53 -9.22
N LEU A 51 7.07 -5.58 -10.39
CA LEU A 51 7.10 -4.55 -11.44
C LEU A 51 6.10 -4.78 -12.58
N GLN A 52 5.19 -5.74 -12.48
CA GLN A 52 4.10 -5.81 -13.47
C GLN A 52 3.46 -4.42 -13.50
N THR A 53 3.53 -3.76 -14.65
CA THR A 53 3.54 -2.29 -14.72
C THR A 53 2.34 -1.63 -14.05
N ASP A 54 1.22 -2.34 -13.95
CA ASP A 54 0.01 -1.87 -13.28
C ASP A 54 0.06 -2.06 -11.75
N HIS A 55 0.72 -3.11 -11.26
CA HIS A 55 0.81 -3.41 -9.82
C HIS A 55 1.72 -2.46 -9.06
N LEU A 56 2.78 -1.93 -9.69
CA LEU A 56 3.61 -0.92 -9.04
C LEU A 56 3.05 0.50 -9.22
N ARG A 57 2.24 0.73 -10.26
CA ARG A 57 1.55 2.02 -10.49
C ARG A 57 0.56 2.33 -9.38
N ASP A 58 -0.14 1.30 -8.89
CA ASP A 58 -1.00 1.34 -7.72
C ASP A 58 -0.59 0.21 -6.76
N TYR A 59 0.39 0.50 -5.89
CA TYR A 59 1.03 -0.53 -5.08
C TYR A 59 0.30 -0.73 -3.75
N SER A 60 -0.56 -1.74 -3.71
CA SER A 60 -1.38 -2.11 -2.56
C SER A 60 -0.57 -2.40 -1.29
N THR A 61 -1.01 -1.86 -0.17
CA THR A 61 -0.44 -2.03 1.16
C THR A 61 -1.56 -1.97 2.19
N ASN A 62 -1.26 -2.18 3.46
CA ASN A 62 -2.22 -1.98 4.54
C ASN A 62 -1.61 -1.09 5.62
N LEU A 63 -2.42 -0.21 6.21
CA LEU A 63 -2.01 0.61 7.34
C LEU A 63 -2.00 -0.21 8.63
N LEU A 64 -0.84 -0.33 9.28
CA LEU A 64 -0.74 -0.95 10.60
C LEU A 64 -1.48 -0.16 11.66
N GLY A 65 -2.05 -0.88 12.61
CA GLY A 65 -2.96 -0.39 13.64
C GLY A 65 -3.94 -1.50 13.92
N GLU A 66 -5.17 -1.35 13.41
CA GLU A 66 -6.15 -2.44 13.49
C GLU A 66 -5.99 -3.48 12.38
N PHE A 67 -5.22 -3.18 11.34
CA PHE A 67 -4.63 -4.21 10.50
C PHE A 67 -3.36 -4.69 11.20
N GLU A 68 -3.35 -5.96 11.57
CA GLU A 68 -2.25 -6.61 12.26
C GLU A 68 -1.30 -7.29 11.25
N PRO A 69 -0.02 -7.46 11.60
CA PRO A 69 0.97 -8.07 10.72
C PRO A 69 0.60 -9.48 10.21
N ASP A 70 -0.17 -10.26 10.97
CA ASP A 70 -0.58 -11.61 10.60
C ASP A 70 -1.76 -11.62 9.61
N ASP A 71 -2.52 -10.52 9.50
CA ASP A 71 -3.65 -10.44 8.57
C ASP A 71 -3.23 -10.51 7.10
N VAL A 72 -1.95 -10.24 6.81
CA VAL A 72 -1.40 -10.35 5.45
C VAL A 72 -1.45 -11.79 4.90
N ALA A 73 -1.68 -12.77 5.78
CA ALA A 73 -1.90 -14.17 5.43
C ALA A 73 -3.24 -14.39 4.70
N TRP A 74 -4.22 -13.48 4.85
CA TRP A 74 -5.45 -13.53 4.07
C TRP A 74 -5.18 -13.19 2.61
N ASN A 75 -5.40 -14.19 1.75
CA ASN A 75 -5.27 -14.06 0.31
C ASN A 75 -6.65 -13.91 -0.32
N TRP A 76 -6.82 -12.88 -1.16
CA TRP A 76 -8.04 -12.69 -1.93
C TRP A 76 -8.07 -13.65 -3.12
N LEU A 77 -9.15 -14.40 -3.24
CA LEU A 77 -9.41 -15.28 -4.38
C LEU A 77 -9.93 -14.47 -5.57
N LYS A 78 -9.59 -14.91 -6.78
CA LYS A 78 -9.92 -14.17 -8.01
C LYS A 78 -11.44 -14.08 -8.20
N GLY A 79 -11.92 -12.89 -8.55
CA GLY A 79 -13.34 -12.66 -8.88
C GLY A 79 -14.21 -12.26 -7.70
N THR A 80 -13.65 -12.17 -6.49
CA THR A 80 -14.36 -11.62 -5.33
C THR A 80 -14.69 -10.13 -5.52
N THR A 81 -15.84 -9.71 -5.00
CA THR A 81 -16.24 -8.30 -4.90
C THR A 81 -15.66 -7.61 -3.67
N CYS A 82 -15.08 -8.36 -2.73
CA CYS A 82 -14.47 -7.81 -1.51
C CYS A 82 -13.24 -6.92 -1.80
N THR A 83 -12.60 -7.07 -2.96
CA THR A 83 -11.47 -6.23 -3.40
C THR A 83 -11.90 -4.99 -4.17
N GLN A 84 -13.19 -4.80 -4.44
CA GLN A 84 -13.68 -3.56 -5.05
C GLN A 84 -13.61 -2.42 -4.04
N LEU A 85 -13.40 -1.19 -4.54
CA LEU A 85 -13.35 0.00 -3.71
C LEU A 85 -14.66 0.17 -2.93
N TRP A 86 -14.53 0.46 -1.64
CA TRP A 86 -15.65 0.73 -0.76
C TRP A 86 -16.25 2.10 -1.08
N SER A 87 -17.58 2.17 -1.22
CA SER A 87 -18.27 3.40 -1.62
C SER A 87 -18.40 4.44 -0.51
N GLY A 88 -17.98 4.11 0.72
CA GLY A 88 -18.25 4.93 1.90
C GLY A 88 -19.67 4.72 2.45
N ASN A 89 -19.85 5.01 3.74
CA ASN A 89 -21.14 5.06 4.45
C ASN A 89 -22.00 3.78 4.38
N CYS A 90 -21.42 2.63 4.00
CA CYS A 90 -22.08 1.34 3.97
C CYS A 90 -21.24 0.29 4.72
N PRO A 91 -21.83 -0.79 5.25
CA PRO A 91 -21.05 -1.85 5.85
C PRO A 91 -20.21 -2.54 4.77
N GLY A 92 -19.02 -3.00 5.16
CA GLY A 92 -18.19 -3.86 4.34
C GLY A 92 -18.86 -5.21 4.05
N GLN A 93 -18.28 -5.93 3.11
CA GLN A 93 -18.66 -7.29 2.77
C GLN A 93 -17.76 -8.27 3.52
N MET A 94 -18.35 -9.04 4.45
CA MET A 94 -17.67 -10.16 5.08
C MET A 94 -17.31 -11.21 4.03
N PRO A 95 -16.01 -11.53 3.83
CA PRO A 95 -15.64 -12.53 2.84
C PRO A 95 -15.94 -13.95 3.32
N THR A 96 -16.35 -14.80 2.38
CA THR A 96 -16.54 -16.22 2.61
C THR A 96 -15.23 -16.98 2.40
N VAL A 97 -14.77 -17.71 3.43
CA VAL A 97 -13.56 -18.53 3.33
C VAL A 97 -13.76 -19.66 2.29
N GLY A 98 -12.80 -19.81 1.39
CA GLY A 98 -12.85 -20.76 0.26
C GLY A 98 -13.58 -20.24 -0.97
N THR A 99 -14.18 -19.06 -0.92
CA THR A 99 -14.81 -18.40 -2.09
C THR A 99 -14.21 -17.02 -2.36
N ASP A 100 -14.12 -16.18 -1.33
CA ASP A 100 -13.56 -14.83 -1.41
C ASP A 100 -12.12 -14.76 -0.92
N VAL A 101 -11.81 -15.53 0.14
CA VAL A 101 -10.50 -15.53 0.78
C VAL A 101 -10.03 -16.92 1.17
N GLU A 102 -8.72 -17.07 1.28
CA GLU A 102 -8.07 -18.23 1.90
C GLU A 102 -6.96 -17.77 2.83
N TRP A 103 -6.62 -18.60 3.81
CA TRP A 103 -5.49 -18.36 4.69
C TRP A 103 -4.23 -19.01 4.11
N VAL A 104 -3.19 -18.23 3.88
CA VAL A 104 -1.90 -18.70 3.36
C VAL A 104 -0.83 -18.56 4.43
N ALA A 105 -0.40 -19.71 4.97
CA ALA A 105 0.72 -19.76 5.91
C ALA A 105 2.07 -19.51 5.20
N GLY A 106 3.07 -19.06 5.96
CA GLY A 106 4.44 -18.91 5.44
C GLY A 106 4.64 -17.72 4.49
N ARG A 107 3.80 -16.69 4.58
CA ARG A 107 4.03 -15.42 3.89
C ARG A 107 5.11 -14.62 4.61
N GLY A 108 6.06 -14.09 3.85
CA GLY A 108 6.92 -13.03 4.36
C GLY A 108 6.17 -11.70 4.38
N ARG A 109 6.78 -10.72 5.03
CA ARG A 109 6.25 -9.36 5.11
C ARG A 109 7.37 -8.37 5.29
N PHE A 110 7.14 -7.16 4.81
CA PHE A 110 8.00 -6.01 5.08
C PHE A 110 7.12 -4.80 5.39
N TYR A 111 7.75 -3.77 5.96
CA TYR A 111 7.06 -2.59 6.43
C TYR A 111 7.66 -1.33 5.81
N LEU A 112 6.84 -0.29 5.65
CA LEU A 112 7.28 1.01 5.17
C LEU A 112 6.80 2.09 6.12
N ALA A 113 7.70 2.92 6.63
CA ALA A 113 7.31 4.09 7.41
C ALA A 113 6.54 5.08 6.52
N ILE A 114 5.56 5.77 7.09
CA ILE A 114 4.76 6.78 6.40
C ILE A 114 5.32 8.15 6.77
N TYR A 115 5.81 8.90 5.77
CA TYR A 115 6.29 10.26 5.94
C TYR A 115 5.53 11.21 5.03
N GLN A 116 5.44 12.48 5.44
CA GLN A 116 4.60 13.51 4.80
C GLN A 116 4.79 13.57 3.29
N HIS A 117 6.04 13.60 2.84
CA HIS A 117 6.37 13.42 1.44
C HIS A 117 7.60 12.53 1.32
N HIS A 118 7.39 11.34 0.81
CA HIS A 118 8.45 10.46 0.34
C HIS A 118 8.89 10.95 -1.05
N THR A 119 9.71 12.01 -1.08
CA THR A 119 10.24 12.57 -2.33
C THR A 119 11.63 12.01 -2.61
N PHE A 120 11.83 11.49 -3.83
CA PHE A 120 13.09 10.92 -4.27
C PHE A 120 13.55 11.56 -5.56
N SER A 121 14.85 11.85 -5.57
CA SER A 121 15.55 12.31 -6.75
C SER A 121 15.95 11.13 -7.64
N PHE A 122 15.76 11.26 -8.95
CA PHE A 122 16.27 10.32 -9.94
C PHE A 122 16.96 11.06 -11.10
N PRO A 123 17.96 10.44 -11.74
CA PRO A 123 18.60 11.04 -12.90
C PRO A 123 17.65 11.09 -14.09
N ALA A 124 17.48 12.27 -14.69
CA ALA A 124 16.66 12.47 -15.87
C ALA A 124 17.26 13.55 -16.78
N ASN A 125 17.42 13.23 -18.07
CA ASN A 125 17.84 14.13 -19.15
C ASN A 125 18.92 15.18 -18.76
N GLY A 126 20.09 14.72 -18.29
CA GLY A 126 21.20 15.61 -17.97
C GLY A 126 21.06 16.39 -16.65
N GLY A 127 20.02 16.09 -15.85
CA GLY A 127 19.79 16.67 -14.54
C GLY A 127 19.23 15.66 -13.52
N THR A 128 18.72 16.20 -12.42
CA THR A 128 18.05 15.45 -11.36
C THR A 128 16.59 15.90 -11.29
N GLU A 129 15.66 14.97 -11.40
CA GLU A 129 14.23 15.21 -11.25
C GLU A 129 13.69 14.50 -10.01
N GLN A 130 12.51 14.90 -9.53
CA GLN A 130 11.92 14.38 -8.30
C GLN A 130 10.61 13.62 -8.55
N ILE A 131 10.49 12.43 -7.99
CA ILE A 131 9.24 11.68 -7.87
C ILE A 131 8.78 11.77 -6.43
N THR A 132 7.49 12.05 -6.23
CA THR A 132 6.87 12.01 -4.91
C THR A 132 6.00 10.78 -4.79
N CYS A 133 6.26 9.95 -3.79
CA CYS A 133 5.36 8.89 -3.38
C CYS A 133 4.29 9.48 -2.45
N ARG A 134 3.02 9.18 -2.72
CA ARG A 134 1.91 9.48 -1.80
C ARG A 134 1.22 8.19 -1.39
N VAL A 135 0.82 8.15 -0.14
CA VAL A 135 -0.06 7.10 0.40
C VAL A 135 -1.49 7.59 0.25
N LEU A 136 -2.32 6.80 -0.42
CA LEU A 136 -3.75 7.06 -0.53
C LEU A 136 -4.54 6.03 0.26
N HIS A 137 -5.57 6.49 0.98
CA HIS A 137 -6.54 5.58 1.59
C HIS A 137 -7.46 5.03 0.50
N THR A 138 -7.38 3.73 0.23
CA THR A 138 -8.14 3.07 -0.83
C THR A 138 -8.89 1.86 -0.28
N PRO A 139 -9.77 2.05 0.73
CA PRO A 139 -10.46 0.95 1.39
C PRO A 139 -11.24 0.12 0.37
N THR A 140 -11.24 -1.20 0.55
CA THR A 140 -12.06 -2.12 -0.23
C THR A 140 -13.22 -2.64 0.61
N ASN A 141 -14.23 -3.23 -0.03
CA ASN A 141 -15.40 -3.77 0.65
C ASN A 141 -15.03 -4.78 1.77
N GLY A 142 -13.95 -5.54 1.61
CA GLY A 142 -13.47 -6.50 2.60
C GLY A 142 -12.31 -6.00 3.48
N ASN A 143 -11.77 -4.80 3.24
CA ASN A 143 -10.61 -4.30 3.97
C ASN A 143 -10.55 -2.78 3.98
N PHE A 144 -10.94 -2.19 5.11
CA PHE A 144 -10.89 -0.76 5.34
C PHE A 144 -9.47 -0.21 5.43
N TRP A 145 -8.50 -0.99 5.89
CA TRP A 145 -7.13 -0.53 6.12
C TRP A 145 -6.25 -0.58 4.87
N HIS A 146 -6.84 -0.99 3.73
CA HIS A 146 -6.15 -1.01 2.45
C HIS A 146 -5.74 0.39 2.01
N CYS A 147 -4.47 0.51 1.63
CA CYS A 147 -3.84 1.74 1.18
C CYS A 147 -3.04 1.50 -0.09
N SER A 148 -2.91 2.54 -0.90
CA SER A 148 -2.19 2.50 -2.16
C SER A 148 -1.00 3.44 -2.13
N LEU A 149 0.20 2.92 -2.44
CA LEU A 149 1.33 3.79 -2.80
C LEU A 149 1.22 4.17 -4.28
N ARG A 150 1.21 5.46 -4.57
CA ARG A 150 1.17 6.02 -5.92
C ARG A 150 2.27 7.06 -6.11
N TRP A 151 2.60 7.34 -7.37
CA TRP A 151 3.79 8.11 -7.75
C TRP A 151 3.38 9.34 -8.54
N TRP A 152 3.90 10.49 -8.14
CA TRP A 152 3.72 11.77 -8.83
C TRP A 152 5.05 12.25 -9.39
N TRP A 153 5.02 12.75 -10.61
CA TRP A 153 6.14 13.43 -11.23
C TRP A 153 5.62 14.71 -11.87
N ASN A 154 6.29 15.84 -11.60
CA ASN A 154 5.84 17.18 -12.01
C ASN A 154 4.36 17.48 -11.67
N SER A 155 3.92 17.07 -10.48
CA SER A 155 2.54 17.22 -9.98
C SER A 155 1.48 16.41 -10.74
N GLU A 156 1.87 15.54 -11.67
CA GLU A 156 0.97 14.62 -12.38
C GLU A 156 1.05 13.21 -11.79
N ASP A 157 -0.10 12.55 -11.62
CA ASP A 157 -0.17 11.16 -11.19
C ASP A 157 0.33 10.27 -12.34
N VAL A 158 1.37 9.46 -12.08
CA VAL A 158 1.92 8.53 -13.08
C VAL A 158 0.86 7.51 -13.55
N ALA A 159 -0.20 7.30 -12.77
CA ALA A 159 -1.32 6.46 -13.15
C ALA A 159 -2.11 6.98 -14.37
N THR A 160 -2.09 8.30 -14.63
CA THR A 160 -2.83 8.93 -15.74
C THR A 160 -2.06 8.96 -17.04
N TYR A 161 -0.81 8.49 -17.05
CA TYR A 161 0.04 8.56 -18.23
C TYR A 161 -0.51 7.65 -19.32
N GLY A 162 -0.62 8.19 -20.53
CA GLY A 162 -1.10 7.46 -21.70
C GLY A 162 -0.18 6.33 -22.14
N ASP A 163 -0.58 5.69 -23.24
CA ASP A 163 0.09 4.51 -23.78
C ASP A 163 1.09 4.81 -24.91
N ASP A 164 1.38 6.08 -25.16
CA ASP A 164 2.40 6.43 -26.14
C ASP A 164 3.80 5.97 -25.68
N ARG A 165 4.68 5.74 -26.65
CA ARG A 165 6.03 5.18 -26.40
C ARG A 165 6.84 6.02 -25.42
N GLN A 166 6.67 7.34 -25.42
CA GLN A 166 7.44 8.22 -24.55
C GLN A 166 6.90 8.17 -23.12
N ALA A 167 5.59 8.23 -22.93
CA ALA A 167 4.94 8.04 -21.63
C ALA A 167 5.29 6.69 -21.00
N GLN A 168 5.27 5.61 -21.80
CA GLN A 168 5.66 4.27 -21.38
C GLN A 168 7.11 4.19 -20.91
N LYS A 169 8.05 4.81 -21.66
CA LYS A 169 9.46 4.87 -21.28
C LYS A 169 9.64 5.61 -19.95
N ARG A 170 9.02 6.78 -19.82
CA ARG A 170 9.09 7.60 -18.59
C ARG A 170 8.50 6.86 -17.40
N ARG A 171 7.33 6.23 -17.57
CA ARG A 171 6.69 5.42 -16.53
C ARG A 171 7.60 4.30 -16.03
N ARG A 172 8.26 3.56 -16.93
CA ARG A 172 9.23 2.52 -16.54
C ARG A 172 10.40 3.06 -15.72
N GLN A 173 10.91 4.24 -16.05
CA GLN A 173 11.98 4.89 -15.27
C GLN A 173 11.50 5.23 -13.86
N ILE A 174 10.32 5.85 -13.76
CA ILE A 174 9.72 6.22 -12.46
C ILE A 174 9.47 4.98 -11.61
N LEU A 175 8.88 3.94 -12.18
CA LEU A 175 8.59 2.68 -11.49
C LEU A 175 9.87 1.94 -11.06
N SER A 176 10.96 2.03 -11.83
CA SER A 176 12.27 1.51 -11.42
C SER A 176 12.84 2.24 -10.20
N THR A 177 12.71 3.57 -10.17
CA THR A 177 13.09 4.39 -9.00
C THR A 177 12.22 4.06 -7.79
N ALA A 178 10.91 3.97 -7.98
CA ALA A 178 9.95 3.58 -6.95
C ALA A 178 10.29 2.23 -6.30
N LYS A 179 10.66 1.23 -7.12
CA LYS A 179 11.11 -0.07 -6.65
C LYS A 179 12.38 0.03 -5.78
N THR A 180 13.34 0.84 -6.23
CA THR A 180 14.57 1.09 -5.48
C THR A 180 14.27 1.75 -4.14
N PHE A 181 13.36 2.73 -4.12
CA PHE A 181 12.89 3.39 -2.92
C PHE A 181 12.33 2.37 -1.91
N ILE A 182 11.38 1.52 -2.32
CA ILE A 182 10.78 0.50 -1.46
C ILE A 182 11.87 -0.43 -0.91
N THR A 183 12.78 -0.87 -1.78
CA THR A 183 13.86 -1.80 -1.40
C THR A 183 14.79 -1.22 -0.32
N ILE A 184 15.11 0.07 -0.41
CA ILE A 184 16.00 0.77 0.53
C ILE A 184 15.29 1.10 1.84
N ASN A 185 14.00 1.43 1.80
CA ASN A 185 13.25 1.94 2.96
C ASN A 185 12.39 0.87 3.64
N ALA A 186 12.35 -0.34 3.10
CA ALA A 186 11.67 -1.46 3.71
C ALA A 186 12.34 -1.84 5.03
N LEU A 187 11.53 -1.90 6.09
CA LEU A 187 11.89 -2.53 7.34
C LEU A 187 11.53 -4.01 7.26
N LEU A 188 12.47 -4.87 7.65
CA LEU A 188 12.29 -6.33 7.64
C LEU A 188 11.94 -6.90 9.02
N THR A 189 12.02 -6.06 10.04
CA THR A 189 11.55 -6.35 11.39
C THR A 189 10.28 -5.56 11.67
N GLU A 190 9.38 -6.16 12.43
CA GLU A 190 8.14 -5.51 12.85
C GLU A 190 8.43 -4.23 13.64
N PRO A 191 7.93 -3.06 13.17
CA PRO A 191 8.06 -1.83 13.93
C PRO A 191 7.08 -1.85 15.11
N THR A 192 7.34 -1.05 16.14
CA THR A 192 6.31 -0.73 17.12
C THR A 192 5.25 0.15 16.46
N TYR A 193 3.99 -0.26 16.50
CA TYR A 193 2.85 0.49 15.97
C TYR A 193 1.75 0.62 17.02
N GLN A 194 0.81 1.53 16.76
CA GLN A 194 -0.32 1.83 17.63
C GLN A 194 -1.62 1.82 16.84
N ALA A 195 -2.74 1.64 17.53
CA ALA A 195 -4.07 1.79 16.96
C ALA A 195 -4.25 3.20 16.35
N VAL A 196 -5.05 3.29 15.29
CA VAL A 196 -5.29 4.55 14.57
C VAL A 196 -6.36 5.34 15.33
N PRO A 197 -6.01 6.49 15.93
CA PRO A 197 -6.92 7.19 16.83
C PRO A 197 -7.95 8.03 16.03
N PRO A 198 -9.06 8.45 16.66
CA PRO A 198 -10.14 9.18 15.99
C PRO A 198 -9.72 10.46 15.24
N GLU A 199 -8.65 11.11 15.65
CA GLU A 199 -8.11 12.32 15.01
C GLU A 199 -7.44 12.04 13.66
N ALA A 200 -7.04 10.80 13.40
CA ALA A 200 -6.46 10.39 12.13
C ALA A 200 -7.50 10.24 11.02
N TYR A 201 -8.79 10.32 11.35
CA TYR A 201 -9.88 10.23 10.40
C TYR A 201 -10.23 11.64 9.89
N GLN A 202 -10.52 11.75 8.60
CA GLN A 202 -10.97 12.99 7.97
C GLN A 202 -12.17 13.54 8.74
N GLN A 203 -12.06 14.79 9.18
CA GLN A 203 -13.14 15.47 9.89
C GLN A 203 -14.23 15.88 8.91
N THR A 204 -15.49 15.81 9.34
CA THR A 204 -16.59 16.36 8.53
C THR A 204 -16.49 17.87 8.63
N VAL A 205 -16.28 18.56 7.51
CA VAL A 205 -16.52 20.00 7.44
C VAL A 205 -18.03 20.18 7.55
N ILE A 206 -18.49 20.67 8.71
CA ILE A 206 -19.90 21.04 8.95
C ILE A 206 -20.14 22.43 8.36
#